data_AF-A0A6P4Z4U0-F1
#
_entry.id   AF-A0A6P4Z4U0-F1
#
_cell.length_a   1.000
_cell.length_b   1.000
_cell.length_c   1.000
_cell.angle_alpha   90.00
_cell.angle_beta   90.00
_cell.angle_gamma   90.00
#
_symmetry.space_group_name_H-M   'P 1'
#
loop_
_entity.id
_entity.type
_entity.pdbx_description
1 polymer ?
#
loop_
_entity_poly.entity_id
_entity_poly.type
_entity_poly.pdbx_seq_one_letter_code
_entity_poly.pdbx_strand_id
1 'polypeptide(L)'
;MQGLLYTDINECETNNGGCEQICANTIGGFECSCRDGFLLADDGLTCADINECETNNGGCEQICTNTVGSFECSCRAGFLLAGDGLTCADINECETNNGGCEQICTNTVGSFECSCRDNFLLADDGLSCNNIDECETNNGGCEQICTNTVGSFECSCRDNFLLADDGLSCNKINECETNNGGCEQICTNTVESFECSCRDGYVLAPDGLSCTDINECETNNGGCEQICTNTIGSFECSCRAGFLLDTNGFNCSDINECETNNGGCEQICTNTIGSFECSCRDGFFLADDGLTCFEINECETNNGGCEQICTNTIGSFECSCIDGFLLDSDGLSCNDCPDGYRRYRDGCFRFWGGKNAKSYSDARQVCQQDGGDIYMWRDAAAVARLKTKLISAGSPSLWVGLSDEDLEGTWLWADGMALGGNDFTDWFPDPPVNTEEKDCPVARQAAQYRWRAARCNKPKAFICHVPLAP
;
A
#
# COMPACT_ATOMS: atom_id res chain seq x y z
N MET A 1 130.84 -122.03 -26.64
CA MET A 1 130.11 -122.03 -27.93
C MET A 1 128.97 -121.03 -27.80
N GLN A 2 128.64 -120.32 -28.89
CA GLN A 2 127.99 -118.99 -28.98
C GLN A 2 126.62 -118.80 -28.29
N GLY A 3 126.30 -117.55 -27.94
CA GLY A 3 125.00 -117.08 -27.45
C GLY A 3 124.17 -116.33 -28.51
N LEU A 4 122.91 -116.03 -28.17
CA LEU A 4 121.95 -115.21 -28.92
C LEU A 4 121.17 -114.32 -27.93
N LEU A 5 121.07 -113.02 -28.23
CA LEU A 5 120.22 -111.99 -27.61
C LEU A 5 118.99 -111.76 -28.50
N TYR A 6 117.79 -111.67 -27.94
CA TYR A 6 116.54 -111.35 -28.65
C TYR A 6 116.11 -109.91 -28.35
N THR A 7 115.71 -109.16 -29.38
CA THR A 7 115.14 -107.80 -29.26
C THR A 7 113.62 -107.86 -29.42
N ASP A 8 112.90 -107.21 -28.50
CA ASP A 8 111.44 -107.09 -28.46
C ASP A 8 110.88 -106.38 -29.72
N ILE A 9 109.71 -106.80 -30.18
CA ILE A 9 109.04 -106.23 -31.38
C ILE A 9 107.99 -105.26 -30.88
N ASN A 10 107.95 -104.04 -31.41
CA ASN A 10 106.91 -103.08 -31.06
C ASN A 10 105.64 -103.35 -31.87
N GLU A 11 104.66 -104.07 -31.30
CA GLU A 11 103.42 -104.41 -32.01
C GLU A 11 102.56 -103.16 -32.34
N CYS A 12 102.72 -102.06 -31.60
CA CYS A 12 101.94 -100.84 -31.82
C CYS A 12 102.31 -100.10 -33.11
N GLU A 13 103.50 -100.31 -33.67
CA GLU A 13 103.90 -99.68 -34.94
C GLU A 13 103.22 -100.33 -36.17
N THR A 14 102.60 -101.50 -35.98
CA THR A 14 101.89 -102.21 -37.05
C THR A 14 100.41 -102.35 -36.69
N ASN A 15 99.54 -101.66 -37.43
CA ASN A 15 98.08 -101.66 -37.20
C ASN A 15 97.68 -101.36 -35.74
N ASN A 16 98.43 -100.51 -35.04
CA ASN A 16 98.21 -100.16 -33.64
C ASN A 16 98.13 -101.38 -32.69
N GLY A 17 98.88 -102.45 -32.98
CA GLY A 17 98.78 -103.71 -32.23
C GLY A 17 97.44 -104.44 -32.39
N GLY A 18 96.51 -103.93 -33.21
CA GLY A 18 95.12 -104.38 -33.25
C GLY A 18 94.22 -103.69 -32.22
N CYS A 19 94.74 -102.75 -31.41
CA CYS A 19 93.95 -101.94 -30.49
C CYS A 19 93.08 -100.94 -31.26
N GLU A 20 91.81 -100.81 -30.86
CA GLU A 20 90.88 -99.86 -31.49
C GLU A 20 91.32 -98.40 -31.30
N GLN A 21 91.77 -98.03 -30.09
CA GLN A 21 92.09 -96.64 -29.75
C GLN A 21 93.57 -96.42 -29.41
N ILE A 22 94.07 -96.91 -28.28
CA ILE A 22 95.43 -96.64 -27.80
C ILE A 22 96.17 -97.96 -27.62
N CYS A 23 97.37 -98.08 -28.21
CA CYS A 23 98.29 -99.20 -28.00
C CYS A 23 99.53 -98.73 -27.24
N ALA A 24 99.89 -99.44 -26.19
CA ALA A 24 101.14 -99.26 -25.46
C ALA A 24 102.02 -100.52 -25.60
N ASN A 25 103.24 -100.34 -26.12
CA ASN A 25 104.16 -101.45 -26.25
C ASN A 25 104.75 -101.86 -24.90
N THR A 26 104.80 -103.16 -24.64
CA THR A 26 105.37 -103.72 -23.41
C THR A 26 106.41 -104.77 -23.76
N ILE A 27 107.32 -105.08 -22.83
CA ILE A 27 108.36 -106.08 -23.11
C ILE A 27 107.69 -107.46 -23.17
N GLY A 28 107.64 -108.07 -24.36
CA GLY A 28 106.99 -109.37 -24.61
C GLY A 28 105.55 -109.30 -25.11
N GLY A 29 105.03 -108.12 -25.47
CA GLY A 29 103.71 -107.94 -26.10
C GLY A 29 103.21 -106.50 -26.02
N PHE A 30 101.90 -106.28 -26.10
CA PHE A 30 101.31 -104.94 -26.06
C PHE A 30 100.06 -104.91 -25.18
N GLU A 31 99.67 -103.72 -24.73
CA GLU A 31 98.45 -103.49 -23.96
C GLU A 31 97.61 -102.41 -24.65
N CYS A 32 96.32 -102.70 -24.82
CA CYS A 32 95.36 -101.72 -25.32
C CYS A 32 94.74 -100.94 -24.17
N SER A 33 94.53 -99.65 -24.38
CA SER A 33 93.72 -98.81 -23.50
C SER A 33 92.76 -97.96 -24.31
N CYS A 34 91.72 -97.49 -23.64
CA CYS A 34 90.72 -96.65 -24.26
C CYS A 34 90.88 -95.20 -23.79
N ARG A 35 90.45 -94.27 -24.65
CA ARG A 35 90.32 -92.86 -24.27
C ARG A 35 89.22 -92.72 -23.21
N ASP A 36 89.27 -91.62 -22.47
CA ASP A 36 88.23 -91.29 -21.49
C ASP A 36 86.83 -91.36 -22.14
N GLY A 37 85.84 -91.90 -21.41
CA GLY A 37 84.49 -92.18 -21.91
C GLY A 37 84.29 -93.57 -22.53
N PHE A 38 85.34 -94.40 -22.58
CA PHE A 38 85.27 -95.76 -23.13
C PHE A 38 85.85 -96.79 -22.16
N LEU A 39 85.28 -97.99 -22.16
CA LEU A 39 85.76 -99.14 -21.40
C LEU A 39 86.34 -100.18 -22.36
N LEU A 40 87.52 -100.72 -22.02
CA LEU A 40 88.13 -101.82 -22.78
C LEU A 40 87.24 -103.06 -22.64
N ALA A 41 86.78 -103.59 -23.77
CA ALA A 41 85.96 -104.78 -23.83
C ALA A 41 86.75 -106.03 -23.42
N ASP A 42 86.03 -107.12 -23.11
CA ASP A 42 86.63 -108.37 -22.62
C ASP A 42 87.61 -109.04 -23.62
N ASP A 43 87.60 -108.63 -24.89
CA ASP A 43 88.56 -109.08 -25.90
C ASP A 43 89.95 -108.44 -25.75
N GLY A 44 90.08 -107.44 -24.89
CA GLY A 44 91.32 -106.69 -24.64
C GLY A 44 91.76 -105.81 -25.81
N LEU A 45 90.90 -105.59 -26.82
CA LEU A 45 91.25 -104.89 -28.07
C LEU A 45 90.26 -103.77 -28.43
N THR A 46 88.96 -103.96 -28.20
CA THR A 46 87.91 -103.01 -28.58
C THR A 46 87.47 -102.12 -27.42
N CYS A 47 87.02 -100.91 -27.73
CA CYS A 47 86.63 -99.90 -26.76
C CYS A 47 85.12 -99.65 -26.86
N ALA A 48 84.37 -100.16 -25.88
CA ALA A 48 82.94 -99.92 -25.78
C ALA A 48 82.67 -98.57 -25.13
N ASP A 49 81.76 -97.81 -25.71
CA ASP A 49 81.28 -96.54 -25.17
C ASP A 49 80.65 -96.73 -23.78
N ILE A 50 81.02 -95.87 -22.82
CA ILE A 50 80.41 -95.88 -21.49
C ILE A 50 79.13 -95.06 -21.58
N ASN A 51 77.97 -95.68 -21.37
CA ASN A 51 76.72 -94.93 -21.29
C ASN A 51 76.57 -94.27 -19.91
N GLU A 52 76.99 -93.01 -19.77
CA GLU A 52 76.92 -92.29 -18.49
C GLU A 52 75.48 -92.04 -18.03
N CYS A 53 74.50 -92.06 -18.94
CA CYS A 53 73.09 -91.81 -18.61
C CYS A 53 72.45 -92.94 -17.79
N GLU A 54 72.96 -94.16 -17.85
CA GLU A 54 72.43 -95.29 -17.06
C GLU A 54 72.71 -95.15 -15.57
N THR A 55 73.66 -94.29 -15.19
CA THR A 55 74.03 -94.05 -13.79
C THR A 55 73.72 -92.61 -13.39
N ASN A 56 72.78 -92.43 -12.46
CA ASN A 56 72.35 -91.11 -11.96
C ASN A 56 72.02 -90.10 -13.10
N ASN A 57 71.48 -90.59 -14.23
CA ASN A 57 71.15 -89.77 -15.41
C ASN A 57 72.35 -88.95 -15.93
N GLY A 58 73.58 -89.46 -15.83
CA GLY A 58 74.80 -88.73 -16.18
C GLY A 58 75.07 -87.50 -15.29
N GLY A 59 74.30 -87.29 -14.23
CA GLY A 59 74.30 -86.05 -13.44
C GLY A 59 73.42 -84.94 -14.04
N CYS A 60 72.73 -85.19 -15.16
CA CYS A 60 71.79 -84.24 -15.77
C CYS A 60 70.52 -84.10 -14.91
N GLU A 61 70.03 -82.87 -14.73
CA GLU A 61 68.82 -82.61 -13.96
C GLU A 61 67.56 -83.19 -14.63
N GLN A 62 67.43 -83.07 -15.96
CA GLN A 62 66.22 -83.46 -16.67
C GLN A 62 66.44 -84.60 -17.69
N ILE A 63 67.16 -84.36 -18.79
CA ILE A 63 67.33 -85.33 -19.87
C ILE A 63 68.81 -85.56 -20.12
N CYS A 64 69.25 -86.82 -20.10
CA CYS A 64 70.59 -87.24 -20.51
C CYS A 64 70.52 -87.98 -21.84
N THR A 65 71.37 -87.63 -22.79
CA THR A 65 71.53 -88.34 -24.06
C THR A 65 72.96 -88.84 -24.17
N ASN A 66 73.13 -90.15 -24.27
CA ASN A 66 74.44 -90.74 -24.44
C ASN A 66 74.99 -90.45 -25.84
N THR A 67 76.25 -90.05 -25.93
CA THR A 67 76.96 -89.79 -27.17
C THR A 67 78.22 -90.64 -27.22
N VAL A 68 78.84 -90.79 -28.38
CA VAL A 68 80.05 -91.63 -28.47
C VAL A 68 81.22 -90.91 -27.78
N GLY A 69 81.68 -91.46 -26.66
CA GLY A 69 82.78 -90.99 -25.81
C GLY A 69 82.42 -89.93 -24.78
N SER A 70 81.14 -89.62 -24.58
CA SER A 70 80.63 -88.61 -23.62
C SER A 70 79.10 -88.70 -23.52
N PHE A 71 78.48 -87.88 -22.69
CA PHE A 71 77.04 -87.63 -22.71
C PHE A 71 76.74 -86.14 -22.90
N GLU A 72 75.50 -85.82 -23.26
CA GLU A 72 74.99 -84.45 -23.34
C GLU A 72 73.69 -84.33 -22.55
N CYS A 73 73.60 -83.31 -21.70
CA CYS A 73 72.36 -82.98 -20.99
C CYS A 73 71.50 -82.03 -21.84
N SER A 74 70.19 -82.24 -21.79
CA SER A 74 69.21 -81.30 -22.34
C SER A 74 68.04 -81.11 -21.39
N CYS A 75 67.28 -80.05 -21.62
CA CYS A 75 66.15 -79.68 -20.77
C CYS A 75 64.83 -79.89 -21.52
N ARG A 76 63.76 -80.15 -20.76
CA ARG A 76 62.39 -80.17 -21.25
C ARG A 76 62.00 -78.76 -21.73
N ALA A 77 60.99 -78.69 -22.57
CA ALA A 77 60.42 -77.41 -22.99
C ALA A 77 60.06 -76.54 -21.77
N GLY A 78 60.33 -75.23 -21.86
CA GLY A 78 60.18 -74.29 -20.74
C GLY A 78 61.43 -74.13 -19.87
N PHE A 79 62.53 -74.83 -20.16
CA PHE A 79 63.77 -74.75 -19.37
C PHE A 79 64.99 -74.54 -20.27
N LEU A 80 65.99 -73.83 -19.76
CA LEU A 80 67.28 -73.59 -20.41
C LEU A 80 68.41 -74.30 -19.65
N LEU A 81 69.28 -74.99 -20.38
CA LEU A 81 70.46 -75.62 -19.79
C LEU A 81 71.41 -74.53 -19.26
N ALA A 82 71.73 -74.61 -17.97
CA ALA A 82 72.61 -73.68 -17.31
C ALA A 82 74.06 -73.84 -17.79
N GLY A 83 74.90 -72.84 -17.50
CA GLY A 83 76.31 -72.82 -17.94
C GLY A 83 77.19 -73.93 -17.34
N ASP A 84 76.69 -74.70 -16.39
CA ASP A 84 77.35 -75.90 -15.86
C ASP A 84 77.16 -77.13 -16.76
N GLY A 85 76.28 -77.05 -17.76
CA GLY A 85 75.96 -78.13 -18.67
C GLY A 85 75.13 -79.26 -18.04
N LEU A 86 74.59 -79.09 -16.83
CA LEU A 86 73.92 -80.15 -16.05
C LEU A 86 72.54 -79.74 -15.55
N THR A 87 72.37 -78.49 -15.09
CA THR A 87 71.13 -78.01 -14.46
C THR A 87 70.22 -77.28 -15.45
N CYS A 88 68.92 -77.33 -15.21
CA CYS A 88 67.89 -76.76 -16.07
C CYS A 88 67.19 -75.62 -15.32
N ALA A 89 67.51 -74.39 -15.70
CA ALA A 89 66.84 -73.21 -15.18
C ALA A 89 65.52 -73.00 -15.91
N ASP A 90 64.47 -72.72 -15.14
CA ASP A 90 63.17 -72.30 -15.67
C ASP A 90 63.31 -71.05 -16.55
N ILE A 91 62.67 -71.07 -17.72
CA ILE A 91 62.62 -69.90 -18.60
C ILE A 91 61.50 -69.01 -18.09
N ASN A 92 61.84 -67.81 -17.60
CA ASN A 92 60.80 -66.85 -17.23
C ASN A 92 60.24 -66.17 -18.49
N GLU A 93 59.12 -66.66 -19.01
CA GLU A 93 58.50 -66.10 -20.21
C GLU A 93 58.00 -64.67 -20.00
N CYS A 94 57.71 -64.26 -18.77
CA CYS A 94 57.22 -62.91 -18.46
C CYS A 94 58.28 -61.81 -18.67
N GLU A 95 59.57 -62.13 -18.63
CA GLU A 95 60.65 -61.15 -18.87
C GLU A 95 60.73 -60.70 -20.35
N THR A 96 60.16 -61.49 -21.27
CA THR A 96 60.17 -61.20 -22.70
C THR A 96 58.75 -60.98 -23.20
N ASN A 97 58.45 -59.75 -23.64
CA ASN A 97 57.12 -59.38 -24.15
C ASN A 97 55.96 -59.80 -23.23
N ASN A 98 56.17 -59.79 -21.90
CA ASN A 98 55.17 -60.18 -20.90
C ASN A 98 54.58 -61.59 -21.13
N GLY A 99 55.36 -62.54 -21.67
CA GLY A 99 54.86 -63.86 -22.05
C GLY A 99 53.84 -63.85 -23.20
N GLY A 100 53.58 -62.69 -23.81
CA GLY A 100 52.45 -62.50 -24.73
C GLY A 100 51.11 -62.23 -24.03
N CYS A 101 51.08 -62.16 -22.69
CA CYS A 101 49.90 -61.76 -21.93
C CYS A 101 49.58 -60.28 -22.17
N GLU A 102 48.31 -59.94 -22.38
CA GLU A 102 47.89 -58.56 -22.58
C GLU A 102 48.09 -57.70 -21.32
N GLN A 103 47.78 -58.24 -20.14
CA GLN A 103 47.81 -57.47 -18.88
C GLN A 103 48.82 -58.02 -17.86
N ILE A 104 48.54 -59.17 -17.22
CA ILE A 104 49.36 -59.69 -16.12
C ILE A 104 49.91 -61.07 -16.52
N CYS A 105 51.23 -61.21 -16.51
CA CYS A 105 51.92 -62.49 -16.66
C CYS A 105 52.45 -62.97 -15.31
N THR A 106 52.22 -64.24 -14.98
CA THR A 106 52.81 -64.90 -13.81
C THR A 106 53.65 -66.08 -14.28
N ASN A 107 54.95 -66.03 -13.99
CA ASN A 107 55.85 -67.13 -14.33
C ASN A 107 55.57 -68.34 -13.44
N THR A 108 55.49 -69.52 -14.04
CA THR A 108 55.31 -70.79 -13.34
C THR A 108 56.46 -71.73 -13.70
N VAL A 109 56.66 -72.79 -12.93
CA VAL A 109 57.76 -73.71 -13.23
C VAL A 109 57.42 -74.51 -14.51
N GLY A 110 58.15 -74.24 -15.59
CA GLY A 110 58.05 -74.86 -16.91
C GLY A 110 57.02 -74.24 -17.86
N SER A 111 56.41 -73.10 -17.50
CA SER A 111 55.40 -72.39 -18.31
C SER A 111 55.10 -71.03 -17.67
N PHE A 112 54.14 -70.29 -18.20
CA PHE A 112 53.56 -69.09 -17.58
C PHE A 112 52.03 -69.14 -17.63
N GLU A 113 51.37 -68.30 -16.84
CA GLU A 113 49.93 -68.09 -16.87
C GLU A 113 49.60 -66.60 -16.98
N CYS A 114 48.61 -66.27 -17.82
CA CYS A 114 48.10 -64.91 -17.95
C CYS A 114 46.85 -64.70 -17.09
N SER A 115 46.72 -63.50 -16.54
CA SER A 115 45.52 -63.05 -15.84
C SER A 115 45.21 -61.59 -16.19
N CYS A 116 43.97 -61.18 -15.90
CA CYS A 116 43.51 -59.84 -16.17
C CYS A 116 43.33 -59.06 -14.88
N ARG A 117 43.44 -57.73 -14.97
CA ARG A 117 43.09 -56.80 -13.91
C ARG A 117 41.59 -56.86 -13.64
N ASP A 118 41.18 -56.32 -12.50
CA ASP A 118 39.77 -56.18 -12.15
C ASP A 118 38.98 -55.54 -13.30
N ASN A 119 37.75 -56.01 -13.53
CA ASN A 119 36.83 -55.63 -14.61
C ASN A 119 37.22 -56.10 -16.03
N PHE A 120 38.11 -57.08 -16.15
CA PHE A 120 38.43 -57.74 -17.41
C PHE A 120 38.33 -59.26 -17.27
N LEU A 121 37.94 -59.94 -18.35
CA LEU A 121 37.88 -61.40 -18.43
C LEU A 121 38.94 -61.92 -19.39
N LEU A 122 39.66 -62.96 -18.97
CA LEU A 122 40.61 -63.65 -19.83
C LEU A 122 39.86 -64.30 -21.00
N ALA A 123 40.27 -63.98 -22.21
CA ALA A 123 39.70 -64.52 -23.44
C ALA A 123 40.06 -66.00 -23.61
N ASP A 124 39.35 -66.68 -24.52
CA ASP A 124 39.54 -68.11 -24.80
C ASP A 124 40.94 -68.46 -25.33
N ASP A 125 41.69 -67.47 -25.82
CA ASP A 125 43.08 -67.64 -26.25
C ASP A 125 44.06 -67.77 -25.07
N GLY A 126 43.61 -67.51 -23.84
CA GLY A 126 44.41 -67.54 -22.62
C GLY A 126 45.43 -66.42 -22.52
N LEU A 127 45.38 -65.39 -23.38
CA LEU A 127 46.37 -64.31 -23.46
C LEU A 127 45.73 -62.92 -23.38
N SER A 128 44.58 -62.73 -24.03
CA SER A 128 43.91 -61.43 -24.18
C SER A 128 42.90 -61.18 -23.05
N CYS A 129 42.66 -59.92 -22.73
CA CYS A 129 41.76 -59.48 -21.66
C CYS A 129 40.60 -58.67 -22.23
N ASN A 130 39.43 -59.30 -22.34
CA ASN A 130 38.22 -58.65 -22.81
C ASN A 130 37.63 -57.77 -21.72
N ASN A 131 37.22 -56.56 -22.08
CA ASN A 131 36.50 -55.67 -21.19
C ASN A 131 35.19 -56.35 -20.73
N ILE A 132 34.90 -56.30 -19.44
CA ILE A 132 33.57 -56.66 -18.95
C ILE A 132 32.61 -55.54 -19.35
N ASP A 133 31.42 -55.89 -19.83
CA ASP A 133 30.36 -54.91 -20.03
C ASP A 133 29.47 -54.90 -18.79
N GLU A 134 29.73 -53.99 -17.85
CA GLU A 134 28.94 -53.86 -16.64
C GLU A 134 27.50 -53.39 -16.94
N CYS A 135 27.26 -52.75 -18.08
CA CYS A 135 25.92 -52.28 -18.47
C CYS A 135 24.97 -53.42 -18.83
N GLU A 136 25.48 -54.57 -19.27
CA GLU A 136 24.65 -55.75 -19.58
C GLU A 136 24.01 -56.36 -18.33
N THR A 137 24.54 -56.08 -17.14
CA THR A 137 23.98 -56.57 -15.87
C THR A 137 23.40 -55.43 -15.05
N ASN A 138 22.08 -55.42 -14.86
CA ASN A 138 21.37 -54.39 -14.08
C ASN A 138 21.71 -52.95 -14.50
N ASN A 139 22.02 -52.71 -15.79
CA ASN A 139 22.40 -51.39 -16.32
C ASN A 139 23.61 -50.78 -15.58
N GLY A 140 24.57 -51.59 -15.10
CA GLY A 140 25.68 -51.12 -14.26
C GLY A 140 25.26 -50.56 -12.90
N GLY A 141 23.98 -50.64 -12.53
CA GLY A 141 23.41 -49.93 -11.39
C GLY A 141 23.03 -48.48 -11.69
N CYS A 142 23.19 -48.00 -12.94
CA CYS A 142 22.73 -46.68 -13.35
C CYS A 142 21.19 -46.62 -13.39
N GLU A 143 20.61 -45.54 -12.87
CA GLU A 143 19.15 -45.36 -12.90
C GLU A 143 18.61 -45.23 -14.34
N GLN A 144 19.33 -44.52 -15.21
CA GLN A 144 18.85 -44.21 -16.56
C GLN A 144 19.74 -44.75 -17.68
N ILE A 145 20.90 -44.16 -17.94
CA ILE A 145 21.76 -44.52 -19.08
C ILE A 145 23.12 -45.00 -18.55
N CYS A 146 23.53 -46.19 -18.98
CA CYS A 146 24.87 -46.73 -18.74
C CYS A 146 25.67 -46.74 -20.05
N THR A 147 26.93 -46.31 -20.01
CA THR A 147 27.86 -46.41 -21.12
C THR A 147 29.07 -47.23 -20.67
N ASN A 148 29.29 -48.36 -21.35
CA ASN A 148 30.45 -49.20 -21.08
C ASN A 148 31.73 -48.49 -21.52
N THR A 149 32.75 -48.53 -20.67
CA THR A 149 34.08 -47.94 -20.93
C THR A 149 35.16 -49.00 -20.67
N VAL A 150 36.38 -48.78 -21.15
CA VAL A 150 37.45 -49.76 -20.94
C VAL A 150 37.83 -49.81 -19.45
N GLY A 151 37.53 -50.92 -18.79
CA GLY A 151 37.80 -51.21 -17.38
C GLY A 151 36.76 -50.68 -16.38
N SER A 152 35.66 -50.10 -16.86
CA SER A 152 34.58 -49.56 -16.01
C SER A 152 33.33 -49.18 -16.83
N PHE A 153 32.40 -48.47 -16.22
CA PHE A 153 31.23 -47.90 -16.88
C PHE A 153 30.95 -46.49 -16.35
N GLU A 154 30.23 -45.68 -17.13
CA GLU A 154 29.80 -44.34 -16.73
C GLU A 154 28.28 -44.22 -16.84
N CYS A 155 27.66 -43.69 -15.79
CA CYS A 155 26.23 -43.38 -15.79
C CYS A 155 25.98 -41.96 -16.30
N SER A 156 24.92 -41.78 -17.06
CA SER A 156 24.42 -40.48 -17.48
C SER A 156 22.90 -40.41 -17.38
N CYS A 157 22.37 -39.20 -17.36
CA CYS A 157 20.95 -38.93 -17.24
C CYS A 157 20.39 -38.41 -18.55
N ARG A 158 19.10 -38.67 -18.78
CA ARG A 158 18.33 -38.09 -19.89
C ARG A 158 18.15 -36.59 -19.66
N ASP A 159 17.74 -35.89 -20.71
CA ASP A 159 17.43 -34.46 -20.65
C ASP A 159 16.52 -34.11 -19.45
N ASN A 160 16.83 -33.01 -18.77
CA ASN A 160 16.17 -32.52 -17.55
C ASN A 160 16.45 -33.29 -16.25
N PHE A 161 17.51 -34.10 -16.21
CA PHE A 161 18.01 -34.76 -15.01
C PHE A 161 19.51 -34.50 -14.83
N LEU A 162 19.95 -34.44 -13.58
CA LEU A 162 21.36 -34.34 -13.18
C LEU A 162 21.79 -35.61 -12.47
N LEU A 163 22.99 -36.07 -12.77
CA LEU A 163 23.61 -37.19 -12.06
C LEU A 163 23.84 -36.77 -10.61
N ALA A 164 23.33 -37.57 -9.67
CA ALA A 164 23.50 -37.36 -8.25
C ALA A 164 24.95 -37.63 -7.81
N ASP A 165 25.30 -37.19 -6.60
CA ASP A 165 26.65 -37.35 -6.04
C ASP A 165 27.10 -38.81 -5.89
N ASP A 166 26.17 -39.76 -5.90
CA ASP A 166 26.46 -41.20 -5.88
C ASP A 166 26.98 -41.74 -7.22
N GLY A 167 26.93 -40.92 -8.28
CA GLY A 167 27.34 -41.29 -9.63
C GLY A 167 26.42 -42.32 -10.32
N LEU A 168 25.25 -42.63 -9.75
CA LEU A 168 24.34 -43.67 -10.21
C LEU A 168 22.90 -43.19 -10.43
N SER A 169 22.41 -42.34 -9.53
CA SER A 169 21.03 -41.85 -9.52
C SER A 169 20.86 -40.57 -10.33
N CYS A 170 19.68 -40.34 -10.88
CA CYS A 170 19.34 -39.17 -11.70
C CYS A 170 18.28 -38.33 -11.01
N ASN A 171 18.67 -37.18 -10.46
CA ASN A 171 17.75 -36.24 -9.84
C ASN A 171 17.14 -35.34 -10.91
N LYS A 172 15.82 -35.13 -10.86
CA LYS A 172 15.17 -34.17 -11.74
C LYS A 172 15.76 -32.78 -11.50
N ILE A 173 16.09 -32.06 -12.57
CA ILE A 173 16.50 -30.66 -12.48
C ILE A 173 15.37 -29.87 -11.84
N ASN A 174 15.71 -29.08 -10.82
CA ASN A 174 14.83 -28.06 -10.28
C ASN A 174 15.20 -26.73 -10.94
N GLU A 175 14.47 -26.36 -11.99
CA GLU A 175 14.74 -25.14 -12.75
C GLU A 175 14.63 -23.89 -11.86
N CYS A 176 13.82 -23.93 -10.80
CA CYS A 176 13.67 -22.82 -9.86
C CYS A 176 14.93 -22.57 -9.01
N GLU A 177 15.81 -23.56 -8.81
CA GLU A 177 17.07 -23.37 -8.07
C GLU A 177 18.12 -22.62 -8.89
N THR A 178 17.95 -22.56 -10.21
CA THR A 178 18.85 -21.84 -11.12
C THR A 178 18.17 -20.62 -11.69
N ASN A 179 18.63 -19.41 -11.33
CA ASN A 179 18.08 -18.13 -11.79
C ASN A 179 16.53 -18.04 -11.66
N ASN A 180 15.96 -18.67 -10.62
CA ASN A 180 14.51 -18.71 -10.38
C ASN A 180 13.70 -19.24 -11.58
N GLY A 181 14.24 -20.18 -12.37
CA GLY A 181 13.61 -20.67 -13.60
C GLY A 181 13.46 -19.61 -14.69
N GLY A 182 14.08 -18.43 -14.52
CA GLY A 182 13.82 -17.26 -15.36
C GLY A 182 12.54 -16.49 -15.00
N CYS A 183 11.81 -16.90 -13.97
CA CYS A 183 10.64 -16.18 -13.48
C CYS A 183 11.06 -14.87 -12.81
N GLU A 184 10.35 -13.77 -13.11
CA GLU A 184 10.63 -12.47 -12.50
C GLU A 184 10.38 -12.47 -10.99
N GLN A 185 9.30 -13.13 -10.54
CA GLN A 185 8.87 -13.10 -9.14
C GLN A 185 8.88 -14.48 -8.48
N ILE A 186 7.94 -15.37 -8.83
CA ILE A 186 7.76 -16.65 -8.13
C ILE A 186 7.90 -17.79 -9.13
N CYS A 187 8.77 -18.76 -8.83
CA CYS A 187 8.92 -20.02 -9.56
C CYS A 187 8.43 -21.18 -8.70
N THR A 188 7.59 -22.04 -9.26
CA THR A 188 7.14 -23.28 -8.63
C THR A 188 7.60 -24.45 -9.48
N ASN A 189 8.40 -25.34 -8.90
CA ASN A 189 8.82 -26.56 -9.59
C ASN A 189 7.62 -27.52 -9.72
N THR A 190 7.40 -28.08 -10.90
CA THR A 190 6.29 -28.99 -11.18
C THR A 190 6.81 -30.37 -11.56
N VAL A 191 5.90 -31.36 -11.67
CA VAL A 191 6.28 -32.72 -12.05
C VAL A 191 6.83 -32.79 -13.48
N GLU A 192 6.38 -31.92 -14.39
CA GLU A 192 6.82 -31.90 -15.80
C GLU A 192 7.94 -30.89 -16.06
N SER A 193 7.89 -29.69 -15.47
CA SER A 193 8.92 -28.63 -15.59
C SER A 193 8.84 -27.67 -14.39
N PHE A 194 8.54 -26.39 -14.61
CA PHE A 194 8.28 -25.35 -13.63
C PHE A 194 7.21 -24.39 -14.17
N GLU A 195 6.57 -23.64 -13.28
CA GLU A 195 5.64 -22.57 -13.63
C GLU A 195 6.00 -21.25 -12.93
N CYS A 196 5.82 -20.14 -13.62
CA CYS A 196 5.98 -18.81 -13.04
C CYS A 196 4.63 -18.26 -12.58
N SER A 197 4.64 -17.56 -11.47
CA SER A 197 3.49 -16.82 -10.95
C SER A 197 3.94 -15.46 -10.39
N CYS A 198 2.96 -14.57 -10.22
CA CYS A 198 3.20 -13.21 -9.75
C CYS A 198 2.61 -13.01 -8.35
N ARG A 199 3.20 -12.08 -7.60
CA ARG A 199 2.65 -11.62 -6.31
C ARG A 199 1.34 -10.86 -6.54
N ASP A 200 0.57 -10.70 -5.46
CA ASP A 200 -0.62 -9.86 -5.48
C ASP A 200 -0.28 -8.45 -6.01
N GLY A 201 -1.18 -7.90 -6.85
CA GLY A 201 -0.96 -6.62 -7.55
C GLY A 201 -0.27 -6.75 -8.92
N TYR A 202 0.04 -7.97 -9.37
CA TYR A 202 0.69 -8.21 -10.67
C TYR A 202 -0.02 -9.32 -11.45
N VAL A 203 0.11 -9.27 -12.78
CA VAL A 203 -0.38 -10.29 -13.70
C VAL A 203 0.78 -10.83 -14.54
N LEU A 204 0.76 -12.15 -14.78
CA LEU A 204 1.77 -12.80 -15.60
C LEU A 204 1.66 -12.33 -17.06
N ALA A 205 2.77 -11.86 -17.61
CA ALA A 205 2.86 -11.40 -18.98
C ALA A 205 2.73 -12.57 -19.98
N PRO A 206 2.43 -12.29 -21.26
CA PRO A 206 2.27 -13.33 -22.27
C PRO A 206 3.52 -14.19 -22.53
N ASP A 207 4.69 -13.74 -22.11
CA ASP A 207 5.94 -14.52 -22.18
C ASP A 207 5.99 -15.67 -21.15
N GLY A 208 5.06 -15.69 -20.19
CA GLY A 208 4.99 -16.69 -19.13
C GLY A 208 6.08 -16.56 -18.07
N LEU A 209 6.86 -15.47 -18.07
CA LEU A 209 8.02 -15.28 -17.20
C LEU A 209 7.97 -13.96 -16.42
N SER A 210 7.54 -12.88 -17.08
CA SER A 210 7.55 -11.53 -16.53
C SER A 210 6.22 -11.20 -15.82
N CYS A 211 6.26 -10.31 -14.85
CA CYS A 211 5.11 -9.86 -14.09
C CYS A 211 4.85 -8.38 -14.34
N THR A 212 3.72 -8.06 -14.96
CA THR A 212 3.31 -6.67 -15.18
C THR A 212 2.40 -6.21 -14.07
N ASP A 213 2.64 -5.00 -13.59
CA ASP A 213 1.80 -4.31 -12.63
C ASP A 213 0.33 -4.26 -13.10
N ILE A 214 -0.60 -4.57 -12.19
CA ILE A 214 -2.04 -4.40 -12.44
C ILE A 214 -2.38 -2.96 -12.11
N ASN A 215 -2.85 -2.20 -13.10
CA ASN A 215 -3.37 -0.87 -12.81
C ASN A 215 -4.79 -0.96 -12.23
N GLU A 216 -4.92 -0.94 -10.90
CA GLU A 216 -6.22 -1.06 -10.25
C GLU A 216 -7.13 0.16 -10.52
N CYS A 217 -6.55 1.31 -10.85
CA CYS A 217 -7.32 2.53 -11.15
C CYS A 217 -8.14 2.43 -12.45
N GLU A 218 -7.77 1.57 -13.40
CA GLU A 218 -8.53 1.36 -14.64
C GLU A 218 -9.89 0.70 -14.39
N THR A 219 -10.02 -0.03 -13.28
CA THR A 219 -11.27 -0.73 -12.94
C THR A 219 -11.91 -0.08 -11.73
N ASN A 220 -13.09 0.53 -11.93
CA ASN A 220 -13.86 1.18 -10.87
C ASN A 220 -13.02 2.17 -10.01
N ASN A 221 -12.04 2.85 -10.61
CA ASN A 221 -11.14 3.79 -9.94
C ASN A 221 -10.41 3.18 -8.72
N GLY A 222 -10.07 1.89 -8.75
CA GLY A 222 -9.49 1.18 -7.60
C GLY A 222 -10.43 1.06 -6.39
N GLY A 223 -11.70 1.43 -6.53
CA GLY A 223 -12.62 1.62 -5.40
C GLY A 223 -12.42 2.93 -4.64
N CYS A 224 -11.52 3.81 -5.07
CA CYS A 224 -11.36 5.14 -4.50
C CYS A 224 -12.57 6.03 -4.82
N GLU A 225 -13.07 6.77 -3.84
CA GLU A 225 -14.20 7.67 -4.03
C GLU A 225 -13.87 8.82 -4.99
N GLN A 226 -12.67 9.40 -4.89
CA GLN A 226 -12.28 10.58 -5.65
C GLN A 226 -11.10 10.35 -6.58
N ILE A 227 -9.88 10.22 -6.05
CA ILE A 227 -8.65 10.12 -6.86
C ILE A 227 -7.95 8.79 -6.56
N CYS A 228 -7.68 8.01 -7.60
CA CYS A 228 -6.83 6.83 -7.54
C CYS A 228 -5.50 7.11 -8.22
N THR A 229 -4.40 6.73 -7.59
CA THR A 229 -3.06 6.77 -8.19
C THR A 229 -2.48 5.36 -8.18
N ASN A 230 -2.21 4.85 -9.38
CA ASN A 230 -1.60 3.54 -9.53
C ASN A 230 -0.13 3.59 -9.08
N THR A 231 0.31 2.56 -8.37
CA THR A 231 1.69 2.38 -7.90
C THR A 231 2.19 1.00 -8.29
N ILE A 232 3.49 0.75 -8.19
CA ILE A 232 4.03 -0.55 -8.57
C ILE A 232 3.63 -1.60 -7.51
N GLY A 233 2.73 -2.51 -7.87
CA GLY A 233 2.19 -3.61 -7.08
C GLY A 233 0.98 -3.26 -6.22
N SER A 234 0.43 -2.05 -6.35
CA SER A 234 -0.73 -1.59 -5.58
C SER A 234 -1.24 -0.24 -6.09
N PHE A 235 -2.12 0.41 -5.35
CA PHE A 235 -2.62 1.75 -5.64
C PHE A 235 -2.89 2.51 -4.35
N GLU A 236 -2.94 3.84 -4.44
CA GLU A 236 -3.29 4.70 -3.32
C GLU A 236 -4.45 5.63 -3.69
N CYS A 237 -5.42 5.73 -2.77
CA CYS A 237 -6.49 6.71 -2.88
C CYS A 237 -6.11 8.03 -2.23
N SER A 238 -6.55 9.13 -2.82
CA SER A 238 -6.45 10.46 -2.24
C SER A 238 -7.70 11.28 -2.52
N CYS A 239 -7.84 12.38 -1.79
CA CYS A 239 -8.99 13.26 -1.87
C CYS A 239 -8.63 14.60 -2.51
N ARG A 240 -9.62 15.22 -3.15
CA ARG A 240 -9.52 16.59 -3.66
C ARG A 240 -9.38 17.57 -2.48
N ALA A 241 -8.92 18.78 -2.76
CA ALA A 241 -8.89 19.85 -1.77
C ALA A 241 -10.28 20.06 -1.14
N GLY A 242 -10.32 20.32 0.17
CA GLY A 242 -11.56 20.40 0.95
C GLY A 242 -12.05 19.07 1.53
N PHE A 243 -11.34 17.97 1.31
CA PHE A 243 -11.71 16.64 1.82
C PHE A 243 -10.54 15.94 2.51
N LEU A 244 -10.87 15.08 3.47
CA LEU A 244 -9.93 14.23 4.18
C LEU A 244 -10.18 12.76 3.83
N LEU A 245 -9.11 11.99 3.63
CA LEU A 245 -9.24 10.55 3.41
C LEU A 245 -9.64 9.86 4.71
N ASP A 246 -10.72 9.09 4.66
CA ASP A 246 -11.24 8.33 5.78
C ASP A 246 -10.27 7.20 6.21
N THR A 247 -10.47 6.67 7.41
CA THR A 247 -9.63 5.59 7.97
C THR A 247 -9.70 4.28 7.18
N ASN A 248 -10.69 4.12 6.30
CA ASN A 248 -10.77 2.97 5.40
C ASN A 248 -9.77 3.07 4.23
N GLY A 249 -9.21 4.25 3.97
CA GLY A 249 -8.28 4.49 2.88
C GLY A 249 -8.91 4.64 1.50
N PHE A 250 -10.25 4.74 1.39
CA PHE A 250 -10.97 4.79 0.10
C PHE A 250 -11.92 5.98 -0.03
N ASN A 251 -12.60 6.34 1.06
CA ASN A 251 -13.63 7.38 1.05
C ASN A 251 -13.07 8.73 1.47
N CYS A 252 -13.72 9.80 1.05
CA CYS A 252 -13.35 11.16 1.30
C CYS A 252 -14.46 11.86 2.08
N SER A 253 -14.17 12.22 3.33
CA SER A 253 -15.06 13.04 4.15
C SER A 253 -14.79 14.52 3.90
N ASP A 254 -15.87 15.29 3.84
CA ASP A 254 -15.82 16.74 3.76
C ASP A 254 -15.12 17.34 4.99
N ILE A 255 -14.20 18.28 4.78
CA ILE A 255 -13.56 19.02 5.87
C ILE A 255 -14.48 20.17 6.24
N ASN A 256 -14.97 20.19 7.48
CA ASN A 256 -15.75 21.32 7.96
C ASN A 256 -14.83 22.48 8.38
N GLU A 257 -14.54 23.41 7.47
CA GLU A 257 -13.65 24.53 7.78
C GLU A 257 -14.23 25.47 8.85
N CYS A 258 -15.56 25.51 9.01
CA CYS A 258 -16.22 26.35 10.01
C CYS A 258 -15.91 25.91 11.46
N GLU A 259 -15.49 24.67 11.69
CA GLU A 259 -15.11 24.20 13.04
C GLU A 259 -13.78 24.80 13.51
N THR A 260 -12.93 25.24 12.57
CA THR A 260 -11.64 25.84 12.87
C THR A 260 -11.66 27.32 12.58
N ASN A 261 -11.58 28.15 13.64
CA ASN A 261 -11.56 29.61 13.52
C ASN A 261 -12.70 30.18 12.65
N ASN A 262 -13.88 29.55 12.68
CA ASN A 262 -15.06 29.95 11.89
C ASN A 262 -14.78 30.04 10.37
N GLY A 263 -13.88 29.20 9.83
CA GLY A 263 -13.44 29.28 8.42
C GLY A 263 -12.67 30.56 8.09
N GLY A 264 -12.35 31.40 9.08
CA GLY A 264 -11.86 32.76 8.85
C GLY A 264 -12.96 33.79 8.52
N CYS A 265 -14.23 33.38 8.51
CA CYS A 265 -15.36 34.30 8.35
C CYS A 265 -15.48 35.23 9.56
N GLU A 266 -15.69 36.52 9.33
CA GLU A 266 -15.87 37.49 10.42
C GLU A 266 -17.14 37.22 11.24
N GLN A 267 -18.25 36.87 10.57
CA GLN A 267 -19.55 36.72 11.22
C GLN A 267 -20.10 35.29 11.11
N ILE A 268 -20.62 34.89 9.95
CA ILE A 268 -21.31 33.61 9.79
C ILE A 268 -20.53 32.76 8.79
N CYS A 269 -20.20 31.53 9.18
CA CYS A 269 -19.62 30.51 8.31
C CYS A 269 -20.66 29.41 8.06
N THR A 270 -20.83 29.03 6.80
CA THR A 270 -21.66 27.88 6.41
C THR A 270 -20.80 26.87 5.69
N ASN A 271 -20.71 25.66 6.25
CA ASN A 271 -19.97 24.58 5.64
C ASN A 271 -20.68 24.08 4.38
N THR A 272 -19.92 23.79 3.33
CA THR A 272 -20.43 23.26 2.06
C THR A 272 -19.59 22.04 1.66
N ILE A 273 -20.07 21.25 0.70
CA ILE A 273 -19.30 20.07 0.28
C ILE A 273 -18.06 20.52 -0.51
N GLY A 274 -16.88 20.29 0.06
CA GLY A 274 -15.56 20.59 -0.46
C GLY A 274 -15.05 22.00 -0.20
N SER A 275 -15.80 22.82 0.58
CA SER A 275 -15.44 24.20 0.89
C SER A 275 -16.38 24.80 1.96
N PHE A 276 -16.33 26.11 2.15
CA PHE A 276 -17.24 26.85 3.01
C PHE A 276 -17.57 28.21 2.39
N GLU A 277 -18.69 28.80 2.82
CA GLU A 277 -19.09 30.14 2.41
C GLU A 277 -19.34 31.02 3.64
N CYS A 278 -18.83 32.26 3.59
CA CYS A 278 -19.12 33.26 4.61
C CYS A 278 -20.33 34.10 4.24
N SER A 279 -21.08 34.53 5.25
CA SER A 279 -22.15 35.51 5.10
C SER A 279 -22.18 36.48 6.28
N CYS A 280 -22.86 37.60 6.07
CA CYS A 280 -22.99 38.66 7.06
C CYS A 280 -24.41 38.71 7.62
N ARG A 281 -24.53 39.20 8.86
CA ARG A 281 -25.80 39.51 9.50
C ARG A 281 -26.47 40.69 8.78
N ASP A 282 -27.76 40.85 9.00
CA ASP A 282 -28.52 42.00 8.50
C ASP A 282 -27.85 43.33 8.92
N GLY A 283 -27.83 44.30 8.01
CA GLY A 283 -27.12 45.58 8.20
C GLY A 283 -25.62 45.55 7.82
N PHE A 284 -25.14 44.44 7.25
CA PHE A 284 -23.75 44.29 6.79
C PHE A 284 -23.70 43.70 5.38
N PHE A 285 -22.63 43.98 4.64
CA PHE A 285 -22.34 43.35 3.36
C PHE A 285 -20.98 42.67 3.37
N LEU A 286 -20.86 41.56 2.64
CA LEU A 286 -19.62 40.80 2.53
C LEU A 286 -18.66 41.51 1.57
N ALA A 287 -17.42 41.66 2.00
CA ALA A 287 -16.34 42.24 1.23
C ALA A 287 -15.89 41.33 0.08
N ASP A 288 -15.12 41.89 -0.87
CA ASP A 288 -14.59 41.15 -2.03
C ASP A 288 -13.62 40.03 -1.65
N ASP A 289 -13.06 40.06 -0.43
CA ASP A 289 -12.24 38.97 0.11
C ASP A 289 -13.06 37.73 0.48
N GLY A 290 -14.39 37.84 0.50
CA GLY A 290 -15.30 36.77 0.85
C GLY A 290 -15.30 36.39 2.33
N LEU A 291 -14.65 37.16 3.21
CA LEU A 291 -14.47 36.84 4.63
C LEU A 291 -14.95 37.96 5.58
N THR A 292 -14.72 39.21 5.19
CA THR A 292 -14.93 40.40 6.04
C THR A 292 -16.33 40.98 5.82
N CYS A 293 -16.97 41.44 6.89
CA CYS A 293 -18.29 42.05 6.87
C CYS A 293 -18.21 43.54 7.17
N PHE A 294 -18.57 44.36 6.18
CA PHE A 294 -18.64 45.82 6.36
C PHE A 294 -20.04 46.25 6.72
N GLU A 295 -20.11 47.15 7.69
CA GLU A 295 -21.37 47.74 8.09
C GLU A 295 -21.94 48.61 6.96
N ILE A 296 -23.25 48.48 6.75
CA ILE A 296 -23.99 49.30 5.80
C ILE A 296 -24.41 50.55 6.54
N ASN A 297 -23.92 51.70 6.11
CA ASN A 297 -24.43 52.97 6.59
C ASN A 297 -25.66 53.36 5.78
N GLU A 298 -26.86 53.07 6.30
CA GLU A 298 -28.11 53.36 5.59
C GLU A 298 -28.34 54.87 5.43
N CYS A 299 -27.76 55.71 6.29
CA CYS A 299 -27.92 57.16 6.22
C CYS A 299 -27.24 57.78 4.97
N GLU A 300 -26.23 57.13 4.39
CA GLU A 300 -25.57 57.62 3.16
C GLU A 300 -26.49 57.50 1.93
N THR A 301 -27.47 56.59 1.97
CA THR A 301 -28.41 56.36 0.87
C THR A 301 -29.79 56.87 1.23
N ASN A 302 -30.23 57.95 0.57
CA ASN A 302 -31.56 58.54 0.80
C ASN A 302 -31.84 58.84 2.28
N ASN A 303 -30.82 59.19 3.07
CA ASN A 303 -30.93 59.50 4.50
C ASN A 303 -31.58 58.35 5.31
N GLY A 304 -31.36 57.08 4.94
CA GLY A 304 -32.04 55.93 5.55
C GLY A 304 -33.56 55.89 5.32
N GLY A 305 -34.11 56.82 4.51
CA GLY A 305 -35.54 57.06 4.42
C GLY A 305 -36.10 57.95 5.54
N CYS A 306 -35.26 58.46 6.45
CA CYS A 306 -35.68 59.43 7.46
C CYS A 306 -36.04 60.77 6.81
N GLU A 307 -37.16 61.38 7.21
CA GLU A 307 -37.57 62.69 6.69
C GLU A 307 -36.57 63.79 7.07
N GLN A 308 -36.03 63.73 8.29
CA GLN A 308 -35.16 64.78 8.83
C GLN A 308 -33.77 64.24 9.19
N ILE A 309 -33.60 63.69 10.39
CA ILE A 309 -32.28 63.32 10.91
C ILE A 309 -32.15 61.79 10.91
N CYS A 310 -31.12 61.28 10.24
CA CYS A 310 -30.71 59.88 10.31
C CYS A 310 -29.46 59.75 11.16
N THR A 311 -29.45 58.79 12.10
CA THR A 311 -28.26 58.42 12.87
C THR A 311 -27.94 56.96 12.59
N ASN A 312 -26.75 56.73 12.04
CA ASN A 312 -26.29 55.38 11.75
C ASN A 312 -25.92 54.65 13.05
N THR A 313 -26.29 53.38 13.16
CA THR A 313 -26.01 52.53 14.31
C THR A 313 -25.45 51.19 13.85
N ILE A 314 -24.75 50.45 14.71
CA ILE A 314 -24.12 49.21 14.25
C ILE A 314 -25.19 48.20 13.81
N GLY A 315 -25.27 47.94 12.50
CA GLY A 315 -26.19 47.00 11.87
C GLY A 315 -27.60 47.54 11.63
N SER A 316 -27.83 48.85 11.79
CA SER A 316 -29.13 49.50 11.53
C SER A 316 -29.01 51.03 11.56
N PHE A 317 -30.14 51.74 11.52
CA PHE A 317 -30.17 53.19 11.67
C PHE A 317 -31.42 53.62 12.45
N GLU A 318 -31.37 54.81 13.03
CA GLU A 318 -32.51 55.41 13.73
C GLU A 318 -32.81 56.81 13.19
N CYS A 319 -34.10 57.10 13.01
CA CYS A 319 -34.57 58.42 12.61
C CYS A 319 -34.95 59.27 13.83
N SER A 320 -34.69 60.56 13.73
CA SER A 320 -35.15 61.56 14.71
C SER A 320 -35.57 62.85 14.02
N CYS A 321 -36.30 63.69 14.75
CA CYS A 321 -36.82 64.95 14.23
C CYS A 321 -36.11 66.13 14.90
N ILE A 322 -36.04 67.25 14.16
CA ILE A 322 -35.61 68.54 14.68
C ILE A 322 -36.60 69.01 15.76
N ASP A 323 -36.11 69.78 16.73
CA ASP A 323 -36.92 70.36 17.80
C ASP A 323 -38.24 70.97 17.29
N GLY A 324 -39.35 70.57 17.92
CA GLY A 324 -40.71 71.01 17.57
C GLY A 324 -41.49 70.04 16.67
N PHE A 325 -40.86 68.98 16.16
CA PHE A 325 -41.51 67.92 15.40
C PHE A 325 -41.50 66.59 16.18
N LEU A 326 -42.51 65.76 15.95
CA LEU A 326 -42.65 64.43 16.55
C LEU A 326 -42.40 63.36 15.50
N LEU A 327 -41.62 62.34 15.85
CA LEU A 327 -41.44 61.17 15.00
C LEU A 327 -42.77 60.41 14.90
N ASP A 328 -43.19 60.16 13.68
CA ASP A 328 -44.40 59.43 13.37
C ASP A 328 -44.27 57.93 13.75
N SER A 329 -45.40 57.25 13.81
CA SER A 329 -45.54 55.82 14.05
C SER A 329 -44.87 54.93 13.01
N ASP A 330 -44.55 55.45 11.82
CA ASP A 330 -43.78 54.74 10.80
C ASP A 330 -42.27 54.70 11.12
N GLY A 331 -41.81 55.49 12.10
CA GLY A 331 -40.41 55.59 12.50
C GLY A 331 -39.52 56.35 11.50
N LEU A 332 -40.09 57.01 10.49
CA LEU A 332 -39.38 57.68 9.41
C LEU A 332 -39.80 59.15 9.25
N SER A 333 -41.08 59.46 9.40
CA SER A 333 -41.68 60.76 9.12
C SER A 333 -41.71 61.67 10.36
N CYS A 334 -41.69 62.98 10.16
CA CYS A 334 -41.67 64.00 11.21
C CYS A 334 -42.90 64.91 11.09
N ASN A 335 -43.82 64.78 12.05
CA ASN A 335 -45.08 65.50 12.05
C ASN A 335 -45.11 66.68 13.04
N ASP A 336 -45.75 67.76 12.62
CA ASP A 336 -46.03 68.97 13.44
C ASP A 336 -46.95 68.69 14.65
N CYS A 337 -47.79 67.65 14.55
CA CYS A 337 -48.80 67.29 15.53
C CYS A 337 -48.95 65.77 15.63
N PRO A 338 -49.43 65.24 16.76
CA PRO A 338 -49.76 63.82 16.88
C PRO A 338 -50.80 63.39 15.83
N ASP A 339 -50.82 62.10 15.51
CA ASP A 339 -51.70 61.55 14.49
C ASP A 339 -53.18 61.93 14.67
N GLY A 340 -53.78 62.41 13.59
CA GLY A 340 -55.17 62.86 13.56
C GLY A 340 -55.43 64.21 14.23
N TYR A 341 -54.42 64.87 14.79
CA TYR A 341 -54.49 66.26 15.22
C TYR A 341 -54.18 67.20 14.07
N ARG A 342 -54.79 68.39 14.10
CA ARG A 342 -54.51 69.46 13.13
C ARG A 342 -53.94 70.65 13.87
N ARG A 343 -52.81 71.16 13.37
CA ARG A 343 -52.19 72.37 13.88
C ARG A 343 -53.11 73.57 13.66
N TYR A 344 -53.30 74.37 14.71
CA TYR A 344 -53.98 75.65 14.63
C TYR A 344 -53.33 76.63 15.60
N ARG A 345 -52.61 77.63 15.06
CA ARG A 345 -51.83 78.60 15.83
C ARG A 345 -50.81 77.91 16.75
N ASP A 346 -51.02 77.97 18.05
CA ASP A 346 -50.14 77.58 19.15
C ASP A 346 -50.44 76.18 19.71
N GLY A 347 -51.31 75.41 19.05
CA GLY A 347 -51.66 74.08 19.50
C GLY A 347 -52.13 73.13 18.40
N CYS A 348 -52.18 71.85 18.74
CA CYS A 348 -52.69 70.76 17.94
C CYS A 348 -54.09 70.39 18.43
N PHE A 349 -55.07 70.32 17.53
CA PHE A 349 -56.47 70.09 17.89
C PHE A 349 -57.07 68.89 17.18
N ARG A 350 -57.83 68.06 17.91
CA ARG A 350 -58.58 66.93 17.35
C ARG A 350 -60.01 66.91 17.86
N PHE A 351 -60.97 66.78 16.95
CA PHE A 351 -62.39 66.70 17.30
C PHE A 351 -62.86 65.25 17.41
N TRP A 352 -63.58 64.96 18.49
CA TRP A 352 -64.19 63.66 18.78
C TRP A 352 -65.70 63.83 18.88
N GLY A 353 -66.47 63.23 17.97
CA GLY A 353 -67.92 63.36 17.93
C GLY A 353 -68.65 62.09 17.49
N GLY A 354 -69.98 62.16 17.39
CA GLY A 354 -70.82 61.04 16.97
C GLY A 354 -70.67 59.83 17.89
N LYS A 355 -70.26 58.68 17.33
CA LYS A 355 -70.00 57.43 18.09
C LYS A 355 -68.83 57.54 19.08
N ASN A 356 -67.96 58.53 18.92
CA ASN A 356 -66.80 58.73 19.77
C ASN A 356 -67.08 59.72 20.92
N ALA A 357 -68.33 60.14 21.11
CA ALA A 357 -68.72 60.98 22.24
C ALA A 357 -68.54 60.22 23.57
N LYS A 358 -67.96 60.88 24.56
CA LYS A 358 -67.57 60.28 25.85
C LYS A 358 -68.08 61.09 27.03
N SER A 359 -68.11 60.48 28.22
CA SER A 359 -68.30 61.21 29.48
C SER A 359 -67.18 62.26 29.64
N TYR A 360 -67.33 63.22 30.55
CA TYR A 360 -66.32 64.27 30.73
C TYR A 360 -64.95 63.70 31.12
N SER A 361 -64.92 62.80 32.11
CA SER A 361 -63.68 62.14 32.57
C SER A 361 -63.04 61.27 31.50
N ASP A 362 -63.82 60.46 30.79
CA ASP A 362 -63.31 59.62 29.69
C ASP A 362 -62.78 60.46 28.52
N ALA A 363 -63.44 61.59 28.20
CA ALA A 363 -62.99 62.52 27.18
C ALA A 363 -61.64 63.14 27.55
N ARG A 364 -61.50 63.57 28.81
CA ARG A 364 -60.26 64.11 29.36
C ARG A 364 -59.13 63.09 29.28
N GLN A 365 -59.39 61.85 29.71
CA GLN A 365 -58.40 60.77 29.69
C GLN A 365 -57.89 60.48 28.27
N VAL A 366 -58.76 60.51 27.26
CA VAL A 366 -58.33 60.36 25.85
C VAL A 366 -57.38 61.48 25.44
N CYS A 367 -57.71 62.74 25.75
CA CYS A 367 -56.85 63.86 25.39
C CYS A 367 -55.50 63.82 26.12
N GLN A 368 -55.50 63.33 27.38
CA GLN A 368 -54.29 63.15 28.19
C GLN A 368 -53.39 62.04 27.69
N GLN A 369 -53.96 60.95 27.14
CA GLN A 369 -53.17 59.90 26.49
C GLN A 369 -52.41 60.42 25.26
N ASP A 370 -52.97 61.42 24.58
CA ASP A 370 -52.34 62.06 23.42
C ASP A 370 -51.38 63.21 23.81
N GLY A 371 -51.06 63.36 25.10
CA GLY A 371 -50.14 64.40 25.61
C GLY A 371 -50.75 65.79 25.77
N GLY A 372 -52.09 65.92 25.74
CA GLY A 372 -52.82 67.17 25.88
C GLY A 372 -53.92 67.11 26.93
N ASP A 373 -54.95 67.96 26.79
CA ASP A 373 -56.16 67.87 27.59
C ASP A 373 -57.38 68.33 26.76
N ILE A 374 -58.58 68.15 27.29
CA ILE A 374 -59.81 68.64 26.67
C ILE A 374 -59.74 70.17 26.49
N TYR A 375 -60.18 70.66 25.34
CA TYR A 375 -60.02 72.06 24.97
C TYR A 375 -60.78 72.96 25.93
N MET A 376 -60.05 73.87 26.58
CA MET A 376 -60.56 74.87 27.50
C MET A 376 -60.98 76.12 26.72
N TRP A 377 -62.27 76.47 26.74
CA TRP A 377 -62.84 77.59 25.97
C TRP A 377 -62.55 78.96 26.62
N ARG A 378 -61.27 79.27 26.89
CA ARG A 378 -60.82 80.47 27.63
C ARG A 378 -60.76 81.74 26.79
N ASP A 379 -60.53 81.63 25.47
CA ASP A 379 -60.34 82.77 24.58
C ASP A 379 -61.60 83.06 23.75
N ALA A 380 -62.19 84.25 23.97
CA ALA A 380 -63.43 84.67 23.31
C ALA A 380 -63.32 84.68 21.78
N ALA A 381 -62.18 85.10 21.22
CA ALA A 381 -61.99 85.22 19.78
C ALA A 381 -61.82 83.84 19.12
N ALA A 382 -61.10 82.92 19.76
CA ALA A 382 -60.94 81.54 19.34
C ALA A 382 -62.27 80.79 19.39
N VAL A 383 -63.01 80.94 20.49
CA VAL A 383 -64.33 80.35 20.64
C VAL A 383 -65.30 80.89 19.59
N ALA A 384 -65.33 82.20 19.32
CA ALA A 384 -66.20 82.77 18.29
C ALA A 384 -65.98 82.13 16.90
N ARG A 385 -64.72 81.93 16.51
CA ARG A 385 -64.36 81.25 15.26
C ARG A 385 -64.72 79.77 15.29
N LEU A 386 -64.48 79.10 16.42
CA LEU A 386 -64.84 77.70 16.61
C LEU A 386 -66.35 77.51 16.45
N LYS A 387 -67.17 78.39 17.04
CA LYS A 387 -68.63 78.34 16.91
C LYS A 387 -69.10 78.44 15.47
N THR A 388 -68.54 79.32 14.66
CA THR A 388 -68.87 79.40 13.22
C THR A 388 -68.66 78.05 12.53
N LYS A 389 -67.54 77.38 12.82
CA LYS A 389 -67.24 76.04 12.28
C LYS A 389 -68.17 74.96 12.83
N LEU A 390 -68.44 74.95 14.13
CA LEU A 390 -69.32 73.98 14.76
C LEU A 390 -70.77 74.12 14.27
N ILE A 391 -71.26 75.34 14.02
CA ILE A 391 -72.58 75.57 13.42
C ILE A 391 -72.65 74.92 12.04
N SER A 392 -71.64 75.12 11.19
CA SER A 392 -71.58 74.47 9.87
C SER A 392 -71.46 72.95 9.93
N ALA A 393 -70.86 72.41 10.99
CA ALA A 393 -70.63 70.97 11.17
C ALA A 393 -71.79 70.22 11.85
N GLY A 394 -72.84 70.90 12.34
CA GLY A 394 -74.02 70.25 12.91
C GLY A 394 -73.79 69.48 14.22
N SER A 395 -72.77 69.82 15.02
CA SER A 395 -72.45 69.09 16.26
C SER A 395 -73.42 69.44 17.41
N PRO A 396 -74.14 68.48 18.02
CA PRO A 396 -75.28 68.81 18.89
C PRO A 396 -74.86 69.47 20.22
N SER A 397 -73.78 69.00 20.85
CA SER A 397 -73.25 69.55 22.10
C SER A 397 -71.81 69.11 22.37
N LEU A 398 -70.97 70.03 22.83
CA LEU A 398 -69.56 69.80 23.12
C LEU A 398 -69.21 70.10 24.59
N TRP A 399 -68.26 69.37 25.16
CA TRP A 399 -67.62 69.73 26.43
C TRP A 399 -66.78 71.02 26.28
N VAL A 400 -66.78 71.84 27.34
CA VAL A 400 -66.14 73.17 27.39
C VAL A 400 -64.73 73.13 28.03
N GLY A 401 -64.36 71.98 28.62
CA GLY A 401 -63.10 71.82 29.36
C GLY A 401 -63.10 72.50 30.73
N LEU A 402 -64.28 72.67 31.31
CA LEU A 402 -64.52 73.25 32.64
C LEU A 402 -65.34 72.24 33.46
N SER A 403 -65.18 72.19 34.78
CA SER A 403 -66.01 71.39 35.68
C SER A 403 -65.96 71.90 37.12
N ASP A 404 -66.99 71.66 37.91
CA ASP A 404 -67.00 71.87 39.37
C ASP A 404 -67.27 70.55 40.14
N GLU A 405 -67.03 69.40 39.49
CA GLU A 405 -67.20 68.05 40.04
C GLU A 405 -66.41 67.82 41.34
N ASP A 406 -65.26 68.50 41.49
CA ASP A 406 -64.41 68.41 42.68
C ASP A 406 -64.91 69.27 43.86
N LEU A 407 -65.57 70.41 43.58
CA LEU A 407 -66.07 71.35 44.59
C LEU A 407 -67.24 72.17 44.02
N GLU A 408 -68.46 71.78 44.39
CA GLU A 408 -69.71 72.42 43.98
C GLU A 408 -69.64 73.96 44.11
N GLY A 409 -69.81 74.67 42.99
CA GLY A 409 -69.74 76.15 42.91
C GLY A 409 -68.38 76.73 42.64
N THR A 410 -67.34 75.90 42.55
CA THR A 410 -65.99 76.31 42.18
C THR A 410 -65.62 75.70 40.84
N TRP A 411 -65.87 76.43 39.76
CA TRP A 411 -65.52 76.00 38.41
C TRP A 411 -64.00 75.98 38.22
N LEU A 412 -63.45 74.82 37.89
CA LEU A 412 -62.06 74.58 37.53
C LEU A 412 -61.97 74.22 36.04
N TRP A 413 -60.97 74.77 35.37
CA TRP A 413 -60.59 74.33 34.04
C TRP A 413 -59.90 72.97 34.09
N ALA A 414 -59.82 72.27 32.96
CA ALA A 414 -59.21 70.94 32.88
C ALA A 414 -57.73 70.91 33.31
N ASP A 415 -57.01 72.05 33.29
CA ASP A 415 -55.65 72.17 33.83
C ASP A 415 -55.61 72.41 35.36
N GLY A 416 -56.76 72.44 36.03
CA GLY A 416 -56.90 72.66 37.47
C GLY A 416 -56.93 74.12 37.91
N MET A 417 -56.84 75.10 37.01
CA MET A 417 -56.97 76.51 37.38
C MET A 417 -58.44 76.91 37.58
N ALA A 418 -58.72 77.71 38.61
CA ALA A 418 -60.05 78.29 38.82
C ALA A 418 -60.48 79.22 37.68
N LEU A 419 -61.77 79.23 37.37
CA LEU A 419 -62.39 80.14 36.43
C LEU A 419 -62.23 81.59 36.93
N GLY A 420 -61.33 82.34 36.30
CA GLY A 420 -60.97 83.70 36.70
C GLY A 420 -61.85 84.77 36.05
N GLY A 421 -61.84 86.00 36.60
CA GLY A 421 -62.63 87.12 36.08
C GLY A 421 -62.25 87.60 34.67
N ASN A 422 -61.08 87.20 34.15
CA ASN A 422 -60.62 87.50 32.81
C ASN A 422 -60.84 86.36 31.81
N ASP A 423 -61.27 85.17 32.27
CA ASP A 423 -61.58 84.06 31.36
C ASP A 423 -62.88 84.37 30.61
N PHE A 424 -62.95 83.95 29.35
CA PHE A 424 -64.20 84.01 28.61
C PHE A 424 -65.24 83.10 29.27
N THR A 425 -66.48 83.59 29.39
CA THR A 425 -67.65 82.78 29.76
C THR A 425 -68.82 83.11 28.87
N ASP A 426 -69.67 82.11 28.59
CA ASP A 426 -70.84 82.31 27.73
C ASP A 426 -72.03 81.44 28.15
N TRP A 427 -72.41 81.54 29.42
CA TRP A 427 -73.50 80.79 30.03
C TRP A 427 -74.88 81.19 29.47
N PHE A 428 -75.84 80.24 29.44
CA PHE A 428 -77.23 80.49 29.06
C PHE A 428 -78.27 79.61 29.82
N PRO A 429 -79.28 80.22 30.48
CA PRO A 429 -79.37 81.62 30.93
C PRO A 429 -78.56 81.82 32.22
N ASP A 430 -77.65 82.81 32.25
CA ASP A 430 -76.71 83.11 33.35
C ASP A 430 -75.90 81.90 33.87
N PRO A 431 -74.83 82.09 34.67
CA PRO A 431 -74.18 80.97 35.35
C PRO A 431 -75.25 80.21 36.15
N PRO A 432 -75.34 78.87 36.00
CA PRO A 432 -76.37 78.10 36.68
C PRO A 432 -76.24 78.31 38.19
N VAL A 433 -77.38 78.53 38.86
CA VAL A 433 -77.44 78.44 40.32
C VAL A 433 -77.06 77.00 40.67
N ASN A 434 -75.96 76.84 41.40
CA ASN A 434 -75.40 75.56 41.84
C ASN A 434 -76.44 74.48 42.07
N THR A 435 -76.26 73.34 41.41
CA THR A 435 -77.08 72.15 41.64
C THR A 435 -76.15 70.95 41.67
N GLU A 436 -76.22 70.15 42.75
CA GLU A 436 -75.37 68.97 43.04
C GLU A 436 -75.36 67.84 41.98
N GLU A 437 -75.95 68.03 40.80
CA GLU A 437 -76.04 67.00 39.75
C GLU A 437 -75.49 67.43 38.38
N LYS A 438 -74.96 68.65 38.20
CA LYS A 438 -74.63 69.15 36.85
C LYS A 438 -73.31 69.89 36.82
N ASP A 439 -72.25 69.10 36.84
CA ASP A 439 -70.95 69.66 37.19
C ASP A 439 -70.03 69.87 35.98
N CYS A 440 -70.53 69.57 34.77
CA CYS A 440 -69.75 69.66 33.53
C CYS A 440 -70.48 70.51 32.48
N PRO A 441 -69.96 71.68 32.10
CA PRO A 441 -70.60 72.56 31.13
C PRO A 441 -70.48 72.03 29.71
N VAL A 442 -71.59 72.13 28.98
CA VAL A 442 -71.64 71.84 27.54
C VAL A 442 -72.04 73.06 26.74
N ALA A 443 -71.34 73.30 25.63
CA ALA A 443 -71.74 74.23 24.58
C ALA A 443 -72.76 73.54 23.67
N ARG A 444 -74.00 74.05 23.58
CA ARG A 444 -75.10 73.39 22.82
C ARG A 444 -75.47 74.13 21.55
N GLN A 445 -75.61 73.41 20.44
CA GLN A 445 -76.01 74.02 19.16
C GLN A 445 -77.36 74.76 19.24
N ALA A 446 -78.34 74.18 19.93
CA ALA A 446 -79.66 74.77 20.14
C ALA A 446 -79.64 76.13 20.86
N ALA A 447 -78.54 76.45 21.55
CA ALA A 447 -78.31 77.72 22.23
C ALA A 447 -77.15 78.50 21.60
N GLN A 448 -76.90 78.34 20.29
CA GLN A 448 -75.77 78.98 19.58
C GLN A 448 -74.41 78.71 20.24
N TYR A 449 -74.24 77.49 20.78
CA TYR A 449 -73.07 77.03 21.52
C TYR A 449 -72.76 77.85 22.79
N ARG A 450 -73.76 78.49 23.38
CA ARG A 450 -73.71 78.98 24.76
C ARG A 450 -73.70 77.80 25.73
N TRP A 451 -73.08 78.01 26.88
CA TRP A 451 -72.77 77.00 27.87
C TRP A 451 -73.96 76.73 28.77
N ARG A 452 -74.14 75.46 29.11
CA ARG A 452 -75.11 75.01 30.10
C ARG A 452 -74.54 73.86 30.89
N ALA A 453 -74.61 73.94 32.21
CA ALA A 453 -74.29 72.83 33.09
C ALA A 453 -75.04 71.55 32.71
N ALA A 454 -74.34 70.43 32.70
CA ALA A 454 -74.86 69.11 32.39
C ALA A 454 -74.20 68.03 33.26
N ARG A 455 -74.87 66.88 33.38
CA ARG A 455 -74.32 65.70 34.05
C ARG A 455 -73.05 65.22 33.34
N CYS A 456 -71.94 65.13 34.05
CA CYS A 456 -70.62 64.73 33.54
C CYS A 456 -70.62 63.34 32.88
N ASN A 457 -71.48 62.43 33.35
CA ASN A 457 -71.59 61.05 32.83
C ASN A 457 -72.25 60.93 31.45
N LYS A 458 -72.75 62.01 30.85
CA LYS A 458 -73.43 61.94 29.54
C LYS A 458 -72.42 62.00 28.40
N PRO A 459 -72.56 61.18 27.34
CA PRO A 459 -71.67 61.26 26.20
C PRO A 459 -71.86 62.58 25.46
N LYS A 460 -70.77 63.33 25.30
CA LYS A 460 -70.71 64.55 24.50
C LYS A 460 -69.52 64.52 23.55
N ALA A 461 -69.64 65.29 22.48
CA ALA A 461 -68.50 65.55 21.63
C ALA A 461 -67.47 66.39 22.41
N PHE A 462 -66.21 66.28 22.06
CA PHE A 462 -65.14 67.02 22.70
C PHE A 462 -64.02 67.32 21.70
N ILE A 463 -63.19 68.27 22.07
CA ILE A 463 -62.00 68.63 21.30
C ILE A 463 -60.84 68.38 22.25
N CYS A 464 -59.83 67.64 21.80
CA CYS A 464 -58.55 67.56 22.49
C CYS A 464 -57.64 68.65 21.97
N HIS A 465 -56.84 69.22 22.87
CA HIS A 465 -55.84 70.22 22.59
C HIS A 465 -54.51 69.77 23.20
N VAL A 466 -53.51 69.57 22.33
CA VAL A 466 -52.12 69.31 22.72
C VAL A 466 -51.36 70.62 22.49
N PRO A 467 -50.82 71.25 23.55
CA PRO A 467 -50.00 72.45 23.37
C PRO A 467 -48.73 72.10 22.60
N LEU A 468 -48.27 72.99 21.73
CA LEU A 468 -46.95 72.83 21.13
C LEU A 468 -45.87 72.96 22.22
N ALA A 469 -44.83 72.13 22.16
CA ALA A 469 -43.65 72.32 23.01
C ALA A 469 -43.06 73.73 22.76
N PRO A 470 -42.65 74.46 23.80
CA PRO A 470 -42.16 75.83 23.68
C PRO A 470 -40.87 75.97 22.87
#